data_AF-A0A9W9MEX0-F1
#
_entry.id   AF-A0A9W9MEX0-F1
#
_cell.length_a   1.000
_cell.length_b   1.000
_cell.length_c   1.000
_cell.angle_alpha   90.00
_cell.angle_beta   90.00
_cell.angle_gamma   90.00
#
_symmetry.space_group_name_H-M   'P 1'
#
loop_
_entity.id
_entity.type
_entity.pdbx_description
1 polymer ?
#
loop_
_entity_poly.entity_id
_entity_poly.type
_entity_poly.pdbx_seq_one_letter_code
_entity_poly.pdbx_strand_id
1 'polypeptide(L)'
;MVRPRGSSALGVDIRGDTSAPAMSTMNEVSPTEPTDLKQFDSAQKQTSKAHPKRRRSRSLLHRFADTCLRYTWLLPLLIMLFLISLYAINPTTSNPMHSAIFLSYPQAPKTPGGPIMYGKGKKDIAFVAFYTIVLSFTREFIMQQIIRPFSVWCGIRGKGKTARFMEQMYTAVYFGVFGPFGLYVMKRSPIWYFNTTAMFEGFPHREHEGLFKAYYLLEASYWAQQAIVLLLQLEKPRKDFKELVGHHIITLALIALSYRFHFTYMGLAVYITHDISDFFLATSKTFNYLDAYITAPYFAMFVGWWIYLRHVLNLKILWAVLTEFRTVGPFELNWETQQYKCWISQYITFSLLASLQAVNLFWLYLILRILSNYIFTNVTRDERSEDEEEEEELESLNATKAIATGADQTGKENHAPQVLLNGEPVAEQRGPRTRSRKA
;
A
#
# COMPACT_ATOMS: atom_id res chain seq x y z
N MET A 1 24.74 50.16 -23.19
CA MET A 1 23.30 50.48 -22.98
C MET A 1 22.70 49.46 -22.04
N VAL A 2 21.78 49.90 -21.16
CA VAL A 2 20.60 49.20 -20.56
C VAL A 2 20.24 49.98 -19.29
N ARG A 3 18.95 50.33 -19.14
CA ARG A 3 18.37 50.87 -17.89
C ARG A 3 17.30 49.88 -17.39
N PRO A 4 16.94 49.88 -16.09
CA PRO A 4 16.27 48.75 -15.45
C PRO A 4 14.74 48.81 -15.47
N ARG A 5 14.14 47.64 -15.19
CA ARG A 5 12.80 47.40 -14.62
C ARG A 5 12.91 46.16 -13.71
N GLY A 6 12.14 45.99 -12.64
CA GLY A 6 11.15 46.87 -12.02
C GLY A 6 10.48 46.14 -10.85
N SER A 7 10.10 46.82 -9.78
CA SER A 7 9.63 46.21 -8.52
C SER A 7 8.11 46.20 -8.33
N SER A 8 7.58 45.11 -7.78
CA SER A 8 6.50 45.02 -6.76
C SER A 8 6.14 43.53 -6.57
N ALA A 9 5.97 42.93 -5.38
CA ALA A 9 5.48 43.35 -4.06
C ALA A 9 3.97 43.13 -3.85
N LEU A 10 3.63 41.90 -3.41
CA LEU A 10 2.41 41.43 -2.71
C LEU A 10 2.63 39.92 -2.46
N GLY A 11 2.50 39.32 -1.26
CA GLY A 11 2.31 39.88 0.08
C GLY A 11 1.00 39.43 0.75
N VAL A 12 1.06 38.36 1.57
CA VAL A 12 -0.05 37.82 2.43
C VAL A 12 -1.18 37.16 1.61
N ASP A 13 -1.82 36.03 1.96
CA ASP A 13 -1.59 35.00 3.02
C ASP A 13 -1.59 33.59 2.35
N ILE A 14 -1.89 32.39 2.89
CA ILE A 14 -2.49 31.92 4.16
C ILE A 14 -1.61 30.83 4.80
N ARG A 15 -1.46 30.88 6.13
CA ARG A 15 -0.78 29.84 6.93
C ARG A 15 -1.63 28.57 7.09
N GLY A 16 -1.19 27.46 6.48
CA GLY A 16 -1.85 26.14 6.56
C GLY A 16 -0.92 25.03 7.05
N ASP A 17 -0.64 24.99 8.35
CA ASP A 17 0.27 24.01 8.98
C ASP A 17 -0.35 22.60 9.03
N THR A 18 -0.18 21.79 7.97
CA THR A 18 -0.39 20.32 7.99
C THR A 18 0.78 19.54 7.36
N SER A 19 2.02 19.99 7.58
CA SER A 19 3.26 19.26 7.27
C SER A 19 3.53 18.11 8.26
N ALA A 20 2.54 17.25 8.49
CA ALA A 20 2.71 16.02 9.24
C ALA A 20 3.53 15.02 8.40
N PRO A 21 4.72 14.57 8.85
CA PRO A 21 5.47 13.54 8.14
C PRO A 21 4.77 12.19 8.30
N ALA A 22 4.80 11.35 7.26
CA ALA A 22 4.41 9.95 7.39
C ALA A 22 5.31 9.26 8.44
N MET A 23 4.79 8.29 9.20
CA MET A 23 5.54 7.65 10.29
C MET A 23 6.82 6.92 9.83
N SER A 24 7.00 6.70 8.52
CA SER A 24 8.23 6.18 7.91
C SER A 24 9.40 7.17 7.86
N THR A 25 9.17 8.48 8.02
CA THR A 25 10.21 9.53 7.90
C THR A 25 10.58 10.24 9.21
N MET A 26 9.91 9.91 10.33
CA MET A 26 10.13 10.58 11.62
C MET A 26 11.30 9.99 12.45
N ASN A 27 12.55 10.27 12.07
CA ASN A 27 13.77 10.23 12.90
C ASN A 27 14.98 10.77 12.07
N GLU A 28 15.84 11.68 12.51
CA GLU A 28 15.96 12.41 13.79
C GLU A 28 16.29 13.90 13.52
N VAL A 29 15.58 14.84 14.16
CA VAL A 29 16.08 16.20 14.44
C VAL A 29 15.50 16.65 15.79
N SER A 30 16.34 17.14 16.71
CA SER A 30 15.87 17.82 17.93
C SER A 30 15.82 19.34 17.72
N PRO A 31 14.83 20.07 18.26
CA PRO A 31 14.74 21.52 18.06
C PRO A 31 15.93 22.25 18.70
N THR A 32 16.55 23.15 17.93
CA THR A 32 17.46 24.17 18.46
C THR A 32 16.74 25.51 18.42
N GLU A 33 16.51 26.11 19.59
CA GLU A 33 15.96 27.46 19.68
C GLU A 33 17.03 28.49 19.29
N PRO A 34 16.66 29.60 18.60
CA PRO A 34 17.60 30.64 18.26
C PRO A 34 18.04 31.41 19.51
N THR A 35 19.34 31.67 19.64
CA THR A 35 19.91 32.45 20.76
C THR A 35 20.04 33.92 20.36
N ASP A 36 19.31 34.79 21.06
CA ASP A 36 19.44 36.24 20.90
C ASP A 36 20.62 36.80 21.73
N LEU A 37 21.28 37.84 21.21
CA LEU A 37 22.49 38.39 21.82
C LEU A 37 22.18 39.35 22.98
N LYS A 38 22.83 39.14 24.13
CA LYS A 38 23.29 40.27 24.98
C LYS A 38 24.44 39.92 25.92
N GLN A 39 25.27 40.94 26.14
CA GLN A 39 26.53 40.93 26.87
C GLN A 39 26.33 41.58 28.23
N PHE A 40 26.86 40.99 29.31
CA PHE A 40 27.26 41.73 30.52
C PHE A 40 28.23 40.91 31.38
N ASP A 41 29.31 41.53 31.83
CA ASP A 41 30.26 40.96 32.79
C ASP A 41 29.75 41.06 34.24
N SER A 42 29.94 40.00 35.01
CA SER A 42 30.28 40.11 36.44
C SER A 42 30.76 38.75 36.98
N ALA A 43 31.83 38.74 37.76
CA ALA A 43 32.42 37.52 38.27
C ALA A 43 31.76 37.08 39.58
N GLN A 44 31.20 35.87 39.63
CA GLN A 44 30.95 35.19 40.90
C GLN A 44 31.34 33.71 40.88
N LYS A 45 32.23 33.36 41.80
CA LYS A 45 32.92 32.08 41.90
C LYS A 45 32.06 31.08 42.68
N GLN A 46 31.25 30.26 42.01
CA GLN A 46 30.54 29.15 42.63
C GLN A 46 31.02 27.77 42.14
N THR A 47 30.95 26.79 43.04
CA THR A 47 31.61 25.49 42.93
C THR A 47 30.90 24.53 41.98
N SER A 48 31.68 23.80 41.18
CA SER A 48 31.21 22.70 40.36
C SER A 48 30.56 21.59 41.20
N LYS A 49 29.27 21.34 40.97
CA LYS A 49 28.62 20.05 41.30
C LYS A 49 28.10 19.46 39.99
N ALA A 50 28.88 18.54 39.42
CA ALA A 50 28.48 17.80 38.23
C ALA A 50 27.29 16.91 38.58
N HIS A 51 26.07 17.35 38.24
CA HIS A 51 24.90 16.46 38.28
C HIS A 51 25.16 15.30 37.30
N PRO A 52 25.18 14.03 37.76
CA PRO A 52 25.31 12.92 36.84
C PRO A 52 24.09 12.93 35.91
N LYS A 53 24.31 13.03 34.60
CA LYS A 53 23.26 12.86 33.59
C LYS A 53 22.70 11.44 33.73
N ARG A 54 21.69 11.27 34.57
CA ARG A 54 21.01 10.00 34.86
C ARG A 54 20.39 9.51 33.56
N ARG A 55 21.14 8.67 32.84
CA ARG A 55 20.79 8.08 31.54
C ARG A 55 19.51 7.26 31.71
N ARG A 56 18.35 7.93 31.59
CA ARG A 56 17.02 7.33 31.74
C ARG A 56 16.99 6.06 30.90
N SER A 57 16.89 4.92 31.55
CA SER A 57 16.74 3.63 30.87
C SER A 57 15.49 3.71 30.00
N ARG A 58 15.65 3.76 28.66
CA ARG A 58 14.52 3.75 27.72
C ARG A 58 13.58 2.62 28.15
N SER A 59 12.34 2.99 28.47
CA SER A 59 11.31 2.10 29.00
C SER A 59 11.16 0.88 28.08
N LEU A 60 10.79 -0.27 28.63
CA LEU A 60 10.53 -1.48 27.84
C LEU A 60 9.50 -1.20 26.73
N LEU A 61 8.49 -0.36 27.01
CA LEU A 61 7.53 0.12 26.02
C LEU A 61 8.17 0.92 24.87
N HIS A 62 9.16 1.76 25.15
CA HIS A 62 9.87 2.53 24.11
C HIS A 62 10.76 1.61 23.28
N ARG A 63 11.42 0.61 23.88
CA ARG A 63 12.19 -0.39 23.13
C ARG A 63 11.30 -1.27 22.26
N PHE A 64 10.11 -1.61 22.75
CA PHE A 64 9.10 -2.34 21.99
C PHE A 64 8.59 -1.50 20.81
N ALA A 65 8.27 -0.22 21.02
CA ALA A 65 7.91 0.71 19.95
C ALA A 65 9.04 0.88 18.91
N ASP A 66 10.29 1.11 19.34
CA ASP A 66 11.48 1.16 18.48
C ASP A 66 11.60 -0.13 17.63
N THR A 67 11.22 -1.28 18.18
CA THR A 67 11.27 -2.58 17.49
C THR A 67 10.12 -2.77 16.50
N CYS A 68 8.89 -2.38 16.85
CA CYS A 68 7.73 -2.44 15.96
C CYS A 68 7.81 -1.44 14.79
N LEU A 69 8.43 -0.28 14.99
CA LEU A 69 8.72 0.68 13.91
C LEU A 69 9.80 0.14 12.95
N ARG A 70 10.79 -0.60 13.47
CA ARG A 70 11.82 -1.27 12.64
C ARG A 70 11.26 -2.47 11.87
N TYR A 71 10.40 -3.27 12.51
CA TYR A 71 9.80 -4.48 11.96
C TYR A 71 8.28 -4.32 11.90
N THR A 72 7.79 -3.68 10.84
CA THR A 72 6.37 -3.28 10.70
C THR A 72 5.41 -4.46 10.74
N TRP A 73 5.84 -5.64 10.27
CA TRP A 73 5.09 -6.91 10.35
C TRP A 73 4.91 -7.44 11.77
N LEU A 74 5.73 -7.01 12.74
CA LEU A 74 5.70 -7.55 14.11
C LEU A 74 4.38 -7.21 14.84
N LEU A 75 3.84 -6.00 14.65
CA LEU A 75 2.59 -5.61 15.30
C LEU A 75 1.38 -6.40 14.75
N PRO A 76 1.13 -6.47 13.42
CA PRO A 76 0.12 -7.38 12.86
C PRO A 76 0.33 -8.85 13.25
N LEU A 77 1.58 -9.34 13.27
CA LEU A 77 1.89 -10.71 13.68
C LEU A 77 1.46 -10.99 15.13
N LEU A 78 1.79 -10.10 16.07
CA LEU A 78 1.44 -10.26 17.48
C LEU A 78 -0.08 -10.24 17.68
N ILE A 79 -0.81 -9.39 16.96
CA ILE A 79 -2.28 -9.35 16.99
C ILE A 79 -2.86 -10.65 16.39
N MET A 80 -2.35 -11.11 15.24
CA MET A 80 -2.78 -12.34 14.59
C MET A 80 -2.54 -13.57 15.48
N LEU A 81 -1.35 -13.70 16.08
CA LEU A 81 -1.01 -14.80 16.99
C LEU A 81 -1.88 -14.76 18.26
N PHE A 82 -2.18 -13.57 18.80
CA PHE A 82 -3.10 -13.43 19.92
C PHE A 82 -4.51 -13.95 19.57
N LEU A 83 -5.09 -13.51 18.44
CA LEU A 83 -6.41 -13.96 18.00
C LEU A 83 -6.45 -15.47 17.70
N ILE A 84 -5.39 -16.03 17.11
CA ILE A 84 -5.25 -17.48 16.90
C ILE A 84 -5.13 -18.22 18.25
N SER A 85 -4.43 -17.67 19.24
CA SER A 85 -4.34 -18.28 20.58
C SER A 85 -5.69 -18.32 21.32
N LEU A 86 -6.53 -17.28 21.15
CA LEU A 86 -7.90 -17.26 21.65
C LEU A 86 -8.79 -18.34 20.99
N TYR A 87 -8.50 -18.73 19.74
CA TYR A 87 -9.12 -19.90 19.13
C TYR A 87 -8.55 -21.21 19.70
N ALA A 88 -7.23 -21.32 19.81
CA ALA A 88 -6.54 -22.53 20.26
C ALA A 88 -6.88 -22.96 21.70
N ILE A 89 -7.24 -22.03 22.59
CA ILE A 89 -7.72 -22.31 23.96
C ILE A 89 -9.03 -23.12 23.95
N ASN A 90 -9.88 -22.94 22.94
CA ASN A 90 -11.15 -23.66 22.81
C ASN A 90 -11.53 -23.77 21.31
N PRO A 91 -11.00 -24.77 20.58
CA PRO A 91 -11.13 -24.89 19.13
C PRO A 91 -12.48 -25.50 18.73
N THR A 92 -13.58 -24.82 19.07
CA THR A 92 -14.96 -25.26 18.84
C THR A 92 -15.77 -24.22 18.05
N THR A 93 -16.87 -24.66 17.44
CA THR A 93 -17.81 -23.80 16.67
C THR A 93 -18.52 -22.74 17.52
N SER A 94 -18.52 -22.91 18.84
CA SER A 94 -19.02 -21.95 19.84
C SER A 94 -18.02 -20.82 20.15
N ASN A 95 -16.74 -20.96 19.79
CA ASN A 95 -15.75 -19.91 19.98
C ASN A 95 -16.01 -18.72 19.01
N PRO A 96 -16.10 -17.46 19.47
CA PRO A 96 -16.27 -16.30 18.60
C PRO A 96 -15.23 -16.20 17.47
N MET A 97 -13.99 -16.64 17.73
CA MET A 97 -12.89 -16.64 16.74
C MET A 97 -13.10 -17.66 15.61
N HIS A 98 -13.92 -18.71 15.80
CA HIS A 98 -14.27 -19.62 14.71
C HIS A 98 -14.94 -18.87 13.54
N SER A 99 -15.78 -17.86 13.84
CA SER A 99 -16.41 -17.00 12.83
C SER A 99 -15.45 -16.03 12.12
N ALA A 100 -14.24 -15.86 12.67
CA ALA A 100 -13.21 -15.00 12.11
C ALA A 100 -12.22 -15.79 11.23
N ILE A 101 -11.92 -17.03 11.63
CA ILE A 101 -10.98 -17.91 10.91
C ILE A 101 -11.69 -18.72 9.80
N PHE A 102 -12.94 -19.11 9.99
CA PHE A 102 -13.67 -19.99 9.06
C PHE A 102 -14.95 -19.35 8.51
N LEU A 103 -15.35 -19.76 7.30
CA LEU A 103 -16.58 -19.31 6.66
C LEU A 103 -17.81 -19.61 7.52
N SER A 104 -18.57 -18.57 7.83
CA SER A 104 -19.82 -18.68 8.59
C SER A 104 -21.01 -19.01 7.68
N TYR A 105 -22.08 -19.54 8.28
CA TYR A 105 -23.37 -19.85 7.65
C TYR A 105 -23.34 -20.93 6.53
N PRO A 106 -22.75 -22.12 6.76
CA PRO A 106 -22.92 -23.25 5.84
C PRO A 106 -24.39 -23.67 5.75
N GLN A 107 -24.79 -24.14 4.58
CA GLN A 107 -26.13 -24.64 4.25
C GLN A 107 -26.02 -26.00 3.56
N ALA A 108 -27.09 -26.79 3.61
CA ALA A 108 -27.13 -28.10 2.97
C ALA A 108 -26.95 -27.97 1.44
N PRO A 109 -26.23 -28.90 0.77
CA PRO A 109 -26.17 -28.95 -0.68
C PRO A 109 -27.56 -29.02 -1.32
N LYS A 110 -27.76 -28.27 -2.42
CA LYS A 110 -29.05 -28.23 -3.13
C LYS A 110 -29.36 -29.50 -3.93
N THR A 111 -28.36 -30.33 -4.16
CA THR A 111 -28.44 -31.63 -4.83
C THR A 111 -27.64 -32.67 -4.04
N PRO A 112 -28.03 -33.95 -4.06
CA PRO A 112 -27.20 -35.03 -3.49
C PRO A 112 -25.81 -35.03 -4.14
N GLY A 113 -24.76 -34.97 -3.33
CA GLY A 113 -23.36 -34.87 -3.80
C GLY A 113 -22.94 -33.48 -4.32
N GLY A 114 -23.81 -32.46 -4.24
CA GLY A 114 -23.47 -31.08 -4.60
C GLY A 114 -22.52 -30.40 -3.59
N PRO A 115 -21.93 -29.24 -3.96
CA PRO A 115 -21.07 -28.49 -3.06
C PRO A 115 -21.84 -27.90 -1.86
N ILE A 116 -21.12 -27.70 -0.74
CA ILE A 116 -21.66 -26.97 0.42
C ILE A 116 -21.83 -25.50 0.04
N MET A 117 -23.07 -25.03 0.16
CA MET A 117 -23.45 -23.63 -0.06
C MET A 117 -23.28 -22.83 1.23
N TYR A 118 -23.05 -21.53 1.11
CA TYR A 118 -22.91 -20.63 2.25
C TYR A 118 -23.81 -19.41 2.08
N GLY A 119 -24.60 -19.12 3.12
CA GLY A 119 -25.37 -17.88 3.25
C GLY A 119 -24.50 -16.70 3.71
N LYS A 120 -25.12 -15.59 4.10
CA LYS A 120 -24.44 -14.34 4.49
C LYS A 120 -25.00 -13.79 5.81
N GLY A 121 -24.16 -13.12 6.61
CA GLY A 121 -24.61 -12.46 7.85
C GLY A 121 -23.50 -11.76 8.63
N LYS A 122 -23.84 -11.20 9.80
CA LYS A 122 -22.94 -10.34 10.59
C LYS A 122 -21.59 -10.98 10.97
N LYS A 123 -21.52 -12.31 11.09
CA LYS A 123 -20.26 -13.03 11.38
C LYS A 123 -19.21 -12.86 10.27
N ASP A 124 -19.63 -12.60 9.03
CA ASP A 124 -18.72 -12.40 7.91
C ASP A 124 -17.88 -11.11 8.04
N ILE A 125 -18.32 -10.15 8.87
CA ILE A 125 -17.53 -8.96 9.25
C ILE A 125 -16.33 -9.36 10.13
N ALA A 126 -16.47 -10.36 11.00
CA ALA A 126 -15.37 -10.86 11.82
C ALA A 126 -14.33 -11.60 10.98
N PHE A 127 -14.77 -12.32 9.94
CA PHE A 127 -13.89 -12.91 8.93
C PHE A 127 -13.09 -11.83 8.20
N VAL A 128 -13.76 -10.80 7.68
CA VAL A 128 -13.10 -9.68 7.00
C VAL A 128 -12.09 -8.98 7.91
N ALA A 129 -12.46 -8.64 9.14
CA ALA A 129 -11.57 -7.97 10.08
C ALA A 129 -10.33 -8.81 10.45
N PHE A 130 -10.47 -10.13 10.61
CA PHE A 130 -9.33 -11.01 10.85
C PHE A 130 -8.42 -11.13 9.63
N TYR A 131 -8.98 -11.37 8.44
CA TYR A 131 -8.18 -11.48 7.22
C TYR A 131 -7.54 -10.15 6.80
N THR A 132 -8.12 -8.99 7.14
CA THR A 132 -7.43 -7.69 7.03
C THR A 132 -6.14 -7.66 7.86
N ILE A 133 -6.14 -8.20 9.09
CA ILE A 133 -4.92 -8.29 9.94
C ILE A 133 -3.91 -9.28 9.35
N VAL A 134 -4.38 -10.44 8.86
CA VAL A 134 -3.53 -11.44 8.17
C VAL A 134 -2.87 -10.83 6.93
N LEU A 135 -3.60 -10.03 6.16
CA LEU A 135 -3.08 -9.34 4.97
C LEU A 135 -2.12 -8.20 5.35
N SER A 136 -2.38 -7.43 6.40
CA SER A 136 -1.40 -6.46 6.94
C SER A 136 -0.10 -7.13 7.38
N PHE A 137 -0.16 -8.28 8.06
CA PHE A 137 1.04 -9.07 8.36
C PHE A 137 1.76 -9.52 7.08
N THR A 138 0.99 -10.10 6.14
CA THR A 138 1.53 -10.68 4.90
C THR A 138 2.20 -9.63 4.01
N ARG A 139 1.58 -8.44 3.84
CA ARG A 139 2.16 -7.27 3.15
C ARG A 139 3.51 -6.91 3.72
N GLU A 140 3.55 -6.57 5.00
CA GLU A 140 4.77 -6.10 5.66
C GLU A 140 5.86 -7.18 5.73
N PHE A 141 5.49 -8.45 5.87
CA PHE A 141 6.43 -9.56 5.88
C PHE A 141 7.04 -9.80 4.50
N ILE A 142 6.23 -9.90 3.44
CA ILE A 142 6.71 -10.09 2.07
C ILE A 142 7.55 -8.88 1.64
N MET A 143 7.10 -7.65 1.92
CA MET A 143 7.86 -6.44 1.62
C MET A 143 9.21 -6.42 2.35
N GLN A 144 9.25 -6.57 3.68
CA GLN A 144 10.51 -6.47 4.43
C GLN A 144 11.47 -7.65 4.24
N GLN A 145 10.97 -8.89 4.13
CA GLN A 145 11.79 -10.11 4.18
C GLN A 145 12.09 -10.72 2.80
N ILE A 146 11.25 -10.47 1.79
CA ILE A 146 11.39 -11.09 0.46
C ILE A 146 11.74 -10.04 -0.59
N ILE A 147 10.93 -8.98 -0.71
CA ILE A 147 11.11 -7.99 -1.78
C ILE A 147 12.29 -7.04 -1.49
N ARG A 148 12.48 -6.60 -0.25
CA ARG A 148 13.58 -5.70 0.13
C ARG A 148 15.00 -6.29 -0.10
N PRO A 149 15.32 -7.55 0.22
CA PRO A 149 16.61 -8.13 -0.18
C PRO A 149 16.69 -8.33 -1.71
N PHE A 150 15.58 -8.63 -2.39
CA PHE A 150 15.53 -8.72 -3.85
C PHE A 150 15.81 -7.38 -4.55
N SER A 151 15.27 -6.26 -4.06
CA SER A 151 15.52 -4.93 -4.64
C SER A 151 16.99 -4.51 -4.51
N VAL A 152 17.63 -4.85 -3.38
CA VAL A 152 19.08 -4.65 -3.17
C VAL A 152 19.92 -5.54 -4.08
N TRP A 153 19.50 -6.80 -4.31
CA TRP A 153 20.15 -7.71 -5.26
C TRP A 153 20.02 -7.23 -6.72
N CYS A 154 18.87 -6.67 -7.09
CA CYS A 154 18.65 -5.97 -8.36
C CYS A 154 19.38 -4.61 -8.45
N GLY A 155 20.09 -4.17 -7.42
CA GLY A 155 20.89 -2.95 -7.43
C GLY A 155 20.10 -1.65 -7.30
N ILE A 156 18.81 -1.70 -6.95
CA ILE A 156 17.97 -0.51 -6.77
C ILE A 156 18.52 0.33 -5.60
N ARG A 157 18.71 1.62 -5.85
CA ARG A 157 19.19 2.64 -4.89
C ARG A 157 18.08 3.65 -4.61
N GLY A 158 18.30 4.55 -3.65
CA GLY A 158 17.30 5.52 -3.18
C GLY A 158 16.29 4.90 -2.21
N LYS A 159 15.93 5.60 -1.12
CA LYS A 159 14.96 5.08 -0.15
C LYS A 159 13.54 5.09 -0.72
N GLY A 160 13.16 6.20 -1.35
CA GLY A 160 11.86 6.38 -2.00
C GLY A 160 11.63 5.35 -3.11
N LYS A 161 12.54 5.30 -4.10
CA LYS A 161 12.50 4.33 -5.21
C LYS A 161 12.45 2.87 -4.73
N THR A 162 13.21 2.51 -3.69
CA THR A 162 13.13 1.18 -3.06
C THR A 162 11.75 0.89 -2.45
N ALA A 163 11.18 1.84 -1.69
CA ALA A 163 9.86 1.66 -1.08
C ALA A 163 8.75 1.54 -2.13
N ARG A 164 8.81 2.36 -3.19
CA ARG A 164 7.85 2.34 -4.31
C ARG A 164 7.95 1.06 -5.14
N PHE A 165 9.16 0.58 -5.43
CA PHE A 165 9.37 -0.75 -5.98
C PHE A 165 8.76 -1.84 -5.10
N MET A 166 8.93 -1.77 -3.77
CA MET A 166 8.34 -2.73 -2.83
C MET A 166 6.80 -2.69 -2.83
N GLU A 167 6.17 -1.51 -2.93
CA GLU A 167 4.71 -1.36 -3.09
C GLU A 167 4.21 -2.06 -4.37
N GLN A 168 4.84 -1.77 -5.52
CA GLN A 168 4.42 -2.34 -6.80
C GLN A 168 4.67 -3.85 -6.88
N MET A 169 5.84 -4.32 -6.45
CA MET A 169 6.17 -5.76 -6.50
C MET A 169 5.28 -6.57 -5.53
N TYR A 170 4.89 -6.02 -4.36
CA TYR A 170 3.88 -6.67 -3.51
C TYR A 170 2.52 -6.77 -4.22
N THR A 171 2.10 -5.68 -4.87
CA THR A 171 0.83 -5.62 -5.62
C THR A 171 0.79 -6.65 -6.75
N ALA A 172 1.91 -6.80 -7.48
CA ALA A 172 2.08 -7.84 -8.51
C ALA A 172 2.06 -9.27 -7.93
N VAL A 173 2.67 -9.51 -6.76
CA VAL A 173 2.62 -10.81 -6.08
C VAL A 173 1.20 -11.14 -5.60
N TYR A 174 0.47 -10.17 -5.01
CA TYR A 174 -0.90 -10.38 -4.54
C TYR A 174 -1.84 -10.74 -5.70
N PHE A 175 -1.94 -9.89 -6.73
CA PHE A 175 -2.85 -10.14 -7.85
C PHE A 175 -2.37 -11.29 -8.77
N GLY A 176 -1.07 -11.61 -8.77
CA GLY A 176 -0.54 -12.81 -9.42
C GLY A 176 -1.07 -14.12 -8.81
N VAL A 177 -1.55 -14.10 -7.57
CA VAL A 177 -2.24 -15.22 -6.91
C VAL A 177 -3.77 -15.05 -6.98
N PHE A 178 -4.28 -13.85 -6.65
CA PHE A 178 -5.72 -13.61 -6.53
C PHE A 178 -6.45 -13.50 -7.88
N GLY A 179 -5.84 -12.94 -8.92
CA GLY A 179 -6.43 -12.87 -10.27
C GLY A 179 -6.75 -14.26 -10.86
N PRO A 180 -5.78 -15.20 -10.90
CA PRO A 180 -6.04 -16.58 -11.32
C PRO A 180 -7.07 -17.32 -10.43
N PHE A 181 -7.08 -17.06 -9.12
CA PHE A 181 -8.07 -17.63 -8.20
C PHE A 181 -9.48 -17.08 -8.47
N GLY A 182 -9.63 -15.77 -8.70
CA GLY A 182 -10.86 -15.12 -9.11
C GLY A 182 -11.39 -15.69 -10.43
N LEU A 183 -10.53 -15.85 -11.44
CA LEU A 183 -10.90 -16.51 -12.71
C LEU A 183 -11.37 -17.95 -12.51
N TYR A 184 -10.72 -18.72 -11.63
CA TYR A 184 -11.16 -20.09 -11.29
C TYR A 184 -12.53 -20.10 -10.59
N VAL A 185 -12.77 -19.17 -9.65
CA VAL A 185 -14.08 -18.97 -9.01
C VAL A 185 -15.15 -18.58 -10.04
N MET A 186 -14.85 -17.65 -10.94
CA MET A 186 -15.76 -17.23 -12.00
C MET A 186 -16.10 -18.37 -12.96
N LYS A 187 -15.13 -19.23 -13.32
CA LYS A 187 -15.34 -20.42 -14.17
C LYS A 187 -16.32 -21.42 -13.55
N ARG A 188 -16.48 -21.41 -12.22
CA ARG A 188 -17.43 -22.26 -11.48
C ARG A 188 -18.77 -21.57 -11.21
N SER A 189 -19.01 -20.41 -11.81
CA SER A 189 -20.22 -19.59 -11.65
C SER A 189 -20.88 -19.32 -13.01
N PRO A 190 -22.19 -19.00 -13.07
CA PRO A 190 -22.89 -18.80 -14.35
C PRO A 190 -22.47 -17.52 -15.10
N ILE A 191 -21.70 -16.63 -14.46
CA ILE A 191 -21.15 -15.40 -15.06
C ILE A 191 -19.82 -15.62 -15.81
N TRP A 192 -19.39 -16.86 -16.06
CA TRP A 192 -18.16 -17.15 -16.80
C TRP A 192 -18.07 -16.35 -18.11
N TYR A 193 -16.88 -15.80 -18.38
CA TYR A 193 -16.61 -14.89 -19.49
C TYR A 193 -17.55 -13.67 -19.54
N PHE A 194 -17.89 -13.12 -18.36
CA PHE A 194 -18.68 -11.91 -18.17
C PHE A 194 -20.08 -11.99 -18.80
N ASN A 195 -20.76 -13.14 -18.64
CA ASN A 195 -22.18 -13.28 -18.99
C ASN A 195 -23.03 -12.34 -18.10
N THR A 196 -23.68 -11.35 -18.72
CA THR A 196 -24.44 -10.30 -18.03
C THR A 196 -25.81 -10.78 -17.56
N THR A 197 -26.51 -11.58 -18.38
CA THR A 197 -27.83 -12.15 -18.04
C THR A 197 -27.77 -12.92 -16.72
N ALA A 198 -26.70 -13.69 -16.52
CA ALA A 198 -26.45 -14.45 -15.30
C ALA A 198 -26.23 -13.61 -14.04
N MET A 199 -25.99 -12.29 -14.15
CA MET A 199 -25.92 -11.37 -13.00
C MET A 199 -27.31 -11.04 -12.43
N PHE A 200 -28.39 -11.29 -13.18
CA PHE A 200 -29.77 -10.98 -12.81
C PHE A 200 -30.68 -12.23 -12.80
N GLU A 201 -30.36 -13.23 -13.62
CA GLU A 201 -31.05 -14.51 -13.64
C GLU A 201 -30.97 -15.23 -12.28
N GLY A 202 -32.11 -15.69 -11.74
CA GLY A 202 -32.18 -16.32 -10.43
C GLY A 202 -31.91 -15.41 -9.23
N PHE A 203 -31.85 -14.08 -9.42
CA PHE A 203 -31.69 -13.12 -8.33
C PHE A 203 -32.93 -13.09 -7.41
N PRO A 204 -32.79 -13.06 -6.06
CA PRO A 204 -31.57 -12.77 -5.30
C PRO A 204 -30.64 -13.98 -5.07
N HIS A 205 -29.36 -13.81 -5.40
CA HIS A 205 -28.30 -14.79 -5.11
C HIS A 205 -27.94 -14.76 -3.61
N ARG A 206 -28.79 -15.39 -2.79
CA ARG A 206 -28.63 -15.40 -1.31
C ARG A 206 -27.44 -16.24 -0.82
N GLU A 207 -27.01 -17.22 -1.60
CA GLU A 207 -26.04 -18.24 -1.23
C GLU A 207 -25.02 -18.48 -2.36
N HIS A 208 -23.78 -18.81 -2.00
CA HIS A 208 -22.71 -19.12 -2.95
C HIS A 208 -21.93 -20.37 -2.52
N GLU A 209 -21.17 -20.98 -3.44
CA GLU A 209 -20.20 -22.00 -3.07
C GLU A 209 -19.13 -21.41 -2.12
N GLY A 210 -18.60 -22.24 -1.20
CA GLY A 210 -17.56 -21.82 -0.25
C GLY A 210 -16.37 -21.10 -0.88
N LEU A 211 -15.87 -21.54 -2.04
CA LEU A 211 -14.77 -20.87 -2.75
C LEU A 211 -15.12 -19.46 -3.23
N PHE A 212 -16.35 -19.27 -3.75
CA PHE A 212 -16.85 -17.96 -4.14
C PHE A 212 -16.93 -17.04 -2.92
N LYS A 213 -17.51 -17.53 -1.81
CA LYS A 213 -17.63 -16.74 -0.59
C LYS A 213 -16.25 -16.40 0.00
N ALA A 214 -15.30 -17.33 -0.04
CA ALA A 214 -13.94 -17.10 0.42
C ALA A 214 -13.23 -16.01 -0.39
N TYR A 215 -13.16 -16.15 -1.72
CA TYR A 215 -12.54 -15.12 -2.58
C TYR A 215 -13.20 -13.75 -2.37
N TYR A 216 -14.53 -13.67 -2.40
CA TYR A 216 -15.25 -12.40 -2.26
C TYR A 216 -15.00 -11.73 -0.89
N LEU A 217 -14.91 -12.50 0.21
CA LEU A 217 -14.60 -11.94 1.53
C LEU A 217 -13.10 -11.62 1.71
N LEU A 218 -12.20 -12.39 1.08
CA LEU A 218 -10.77 -12.09 1.09
C LEU A 218 -10.47 -10.80 0.32
N GLU A 219 -11.09 -10.58 -0.83
CA GLU A 219 -11.01 -9.29 -1.54
C GLU A 219 -11.59 -8.15 -0.69
N ALA A 220 -12.75 -8.33 -0.06
CA ALA A 220 -13.27 -7.33 0.90
C ALA A 220 -12.28 -7.05 2.06
N SER A 221 -11.47 -8.04 2.46
CA SER A 221 -10.43 -7.89 3.48
C SER A 221 -9.20 -7.14 2.97
N TYR A 222 -8.82 -7.34 1.71
CA TYR A 222 -7.74 -6.64 1.02
C TYR A 222 -8.07 -5.17 0.76
N TRP A 223 -9.25 -4.88 0.21
CA TRP A 223 -9.71 -3.51 0.00
C TRP A 223 -9.91 -2.75 1.32
N ALA A 224 -10.33 -3.42 2.40
CA ALA A 224 -10.31 -2.84 3.74
C ALA A 224 -8.89 -2.60 4.28
N GLN A 225 -7.95 -3.53 4.04
CA GLN A 225 -6.52 -3.36 4.41
C GLN A 225 -5.89 -2.18 3.67
N GLN A 226 -6.17 -2.00 2.37
CA GLN A 226 -5.60 -0.91 1.58
C GLN A 226 -6.23 0.44 1.95
N ALA A 227 -7.52 0.47 2.28
CA ALA A 227 -8.15 1.65 2.86
C ALA A 227 -7.53 2.06 4.21
N ILE A 228 -7.17 1.11 5.08
CA ILE A 228 -6.45 1.41 6.33
C ILE A 228 -5.05 1.99 6.05
N VAL A 229 -4.31 1.42 5.10
CA VAL A 229 -3.00 1.95 4.66
C VAL A 229 -3.10 3.40 4.15
N LEU A 230 -4.15 3.71 3.38
CA LEU A 230 -4.43 5.04 2.85
C LEU A 230 -4.84 6.03 3.95
N LEU A 231 -5.76 5.64 4.84
CA LEU A 231 -6.26 6.47 5.94
C LEU A 231 -5.20 6.79 7.00
N LEU A 232 -4.30 5.85 7.27
CA LEU A 232 -3.17 6.04 8.19
C LEU A 232 -1.94 6.66 7.51
N GLN A 233 -2.02 7.02 6.22
CA GLN A 233 -0.93 7.61 5.42
C GLN A 233 0.39 6.84 5.53
N LEU A 234 0.31 5.50 5.51
CA LEU A 234 1.49 4.63 5.59
C LEU A 234 2.25 4.57 4.25
N GLU A 235 1.58 4.89 3.14
CA GLU A 235 2.20 5.24 1.85
C GLU A 235 2.26 6.76 1.72
N LYS A 236 3.41 7.33 1.27
CA LYS A 236 3.53 8.77 0.98
C LYS A 236 2.46 9.19 -0.04
N PRO A 237 1.64 10.24 0.22
CA PRO A 237 0.66 10.75 -0.74
C PRO A 237 1.26 11.02 -2.12
N ARG A 238 0.44 10.83 -3.15
CA ARG A 238 0.79 11.00 -4.57
C ARG A 238 0.02 12.20 -5.16
N LYS A 239 0.42 12.75 -6.31
CA LYS A 239 -0.33 13.82 -7.02
C LYS A 239 -1.83 13.50 -7.20
N ASP A 240 -2.22 12.21 -7.32
CA ASP A 240 -3.61 11.72 -7.47
C ASP A 240 -4.30 11.26 -6.15
N PHE A 241 -3.85 11.73 -4.99
CA PHE A 241 -4.35 11.26 -3.68
C PHE A 241 -5.86 11.51 -3.45
N LYS A 242 -6.44 12.62 -3.96
CA LYS A 242 -7.87 12.93 -3.77
C LYS A 242 -8.75 11.97 -4.55
N GLU A 243 -8.34 11.67 -5.77
CA GLU A 243 -8.98 10.76 -6.71
C GLU A 243 -8.84 9.32 -6.21
N LEU A 244 -7.69 8.97 -5.62
CA LEU A 244 -7.46 7.69 -4.95
C LEU A 244 -8.33 7.51 -3.69
N VAL A 245 -8.54 8.55 -2.88
CA VAL A 245 -9.48 8.52 -1.74
C VAL A 245 -10.93 8.39 -2.23
N GLY A 246 -11.32 9.16 -3.26
CA GLY A 246 -12.64 9.05 -3.88
C GLY A 246 -12.90 7.64 -4.43
N HIS A 247 -11.90 7.03 -5.08
CA HIS A 247 -11.94 5.64 -5.52
C HIS A 247 -12.22 4.67 -4.38
N HIS A 248 -11.48 4.76 -3.27
CA HIS A 248 -11.67 3.86 -2.11
C HIS A 248 -13.06 4.00 -1.47
N ILE A 249 -13.64 5.21 -1.46
CA ILE A 249 -15.02 5.41 -1.02
C ILE A 249 -16.01 4.68 -1.97
N ILE A 250 -15.81 4.80 -3.28
CA ILE A 250 -16.64 4.15 -4.30
C ILE A 250 -16.51 2.61 -4.25
N THR A 251 -15.29 2.07 -4.16
CA THR A 251 -15.08 0.62 -4.13
C THR A 251 -15.57 -0.02 -2.83
N LEU A 252 -15.28 0.56 -1.67
CA LEU A 252 -15.85 0.07 -0.40
C LEU A 252 -17.38 0.12 -0.38
N ALA A 253 -17.99 1.18 -0.94
CA ALA A 253 -19.44 1.26 -1.10
C ALA A 253 -19.99 0.16 -2.03
N LEU A 254 -19.37 -0.07 -3.20
CA LEU A 254 -19.74 -1.14 -4.12
C LEU A 254 -19.65 -2.52 -3.46
N ILE A 255 -18.55 -2.81 -2.75
CA ILE A 255 -18.33 -4.08 -2.05
C ILE A 255 -19.40 -4.28 -0.96
N ALA A 256 -19.58 -3.30 -0.07
CA ALA A 256 -20.53 -3.38 1.02
C ALA A 256 -21.98 -3.53 0.53
N LEU A 257 -22.38 -2.74 -0.47
CA LEU A 257 -23.75 -2.74 -1.01
C LEU A 257 -24.03 -3.99 -1.84
N SER A 258 -23.12 -4.41 -2.72
CA SER A 258 -23.35 -5.62 -3.53
C SER A 258 -23.33 -6.90 -2.68
N TYR A 259 -22.52 -6.96 -1.61
CA TYR A 259 -22.63 -8.03 -0.61
C TYR A 259 -23.98 -7.98 0.15
N ARG A 260 -24.37 -6.81 0.66
CA ARG A 260 -25.60 -6.60 1.46
C ARG A 260 -26.89 -6.85 0.67
N PHE A 261 -26.92 -6.54 -0.62
CA PHE A 261 -28.11 -6.58 -1.47
C PHE A 261 -28.05 -7.68 -2.56
N HIS A 262 -27.16 -8.65 -2.44
CA HIS A 262 -27.05 -9.84 -3.32
C HIS A 262 -26.53 -9.63 -4.75
N PHE A 263 -26.05 -8.44 -5.13
CA PHE A 263 -25.40 -8.19 -6.43
C PHE A 263 -23.95 -8.71 -6.51
N THR A 264 -23.61 -9.76 -5.77
CA THR A 264 -22.23 -10.28 -5.63
C THR A 264 -21.65 -10.85 -6.92
N TYR A 265 -22.48 -11.33 -7.85
CA TYR A 265 -22.03 -11.77 -9.17
C TYR A 265 -21.48 -10.60 -10.01
N MET A 266 -22.19 -9.47 -10.02
CA MET A 266 -21.70 -8.23 -10.63
C MET A 266 -20.44 -7.71 -9.90
N GLY A 267 -20.38 -7.83 -8.57
CA GLY A 267 -19.18 -7.53 -7.79
C GLY A 267 -17.97 -8.41 -8.14
N LEU A 268 -18.16 -9.72 -8.37
CA LEU A 268 -17.10 -10.64 -8.82
C LEU A 268 -16.55 -10.25 -10.21
N ALA A 269 -17.41 -9.82 -11.12
CA ALA A 269 -16.97 -9.30 -12.42
C ALA A 269 -16.16 -7.98 -12.29
N VAL A 270 -16.53 -7.11 -11.34
CA VAL A 270 -15.76 -5.90 -11.03
C VAL A 270 -14.39 -6.26 -10.44
N TYR A 271 -14.31 -7.11 -9.41
CA TYR A 271 -13.03 -7.55 -8.84
C TYR A 271 -12.09 -8.10 -9.91
N ILE A 272 -12.51 -9.11 -10.69
CA ILE A 272 -11.63 -9.77 -11.67
C ILE A 272 -11.11 -8.83 -12.77
N THR A 273 -11.92 -7.84 -13.20
CA THR A 273 -11.43 -6.83 -14.16
C THR A 273 -10.44 -5.86 -13.53
N HIS A 274 -10.55 -5.61 -12.22
CA HIS A 274 -9.66 -4.73 -11.48
C HIS A 274 -8.34 -5.45 -11.17
N ASP A 275 -8.39 -6.60 -10.50
CA ASP A 275 -7.24 -7.40 -10.08
C ASP A 275 -6.27 -7.70 -11.23
N ILE A 276 -6.80 -8.14 -12.38
CA ILE A 276 -6.00 -8.49 -13.56
C ILE A 276 -5.39 -7.22 -14.19
N SER A 277 -6.14 -6.12 -14.26
CA SER A 277 -5.64 -4.85 -14.79
C SER A 277 -4.54 -4.26 -13.89
N ASP A 278 -4.66 -4.44 -12.58
CA ASP A 278 -3.75 -3.86 -11.60
C ASP A 278 -2.50 -4.73 -11.42
N PHE A 279 -2.59 -6.04 -11.65
CA PHE A 279 -1.43 -6.89 -11.91
C PHE A 279 -0.58 -6.33 -13.06
N PHE A 280 -1.16 -6.09 -14.24
CA PHE A 280 -0.44 -5.55 -15.40
C PHE A 280 0.14 -4.14 -15.15
N LEU A 281 -0.56 -3.29 -14.38
CA LEU A 281 -0.04 -1.99 -13.97
C LEU A 281 1.20 -2.16 -13.08
N ALA A 282 1.08 -2.95 -12.01
CA ALA A 282 2.12 -3.16 -11.02
C ALA A 282 3.38 -3.82 -11.62
N THR A 283 3.23 -4.81 -12.49
CA THR A 283 4.35 -5.42 -13.21
C THR A 283 4.99 -4.46 -14.21
N SER A 284 4.21 -3.62 -14.91
CA SER A 284 4.78 -2.62 -15.83
C SER A 284 5.69 -1.61 -15.11
N LYS A 285 5.28 -1.13 -13.94
CA LYS A 285 6.13 -0.30 -13.06
C LYS A 285 7.31 -1.09 -12.48
N THR A 286 7.12 -2.35 -12.12
CA THR A 286 8.20 -3.23 -11.64
C THR A 286 9.30 -3.41 -12.71
N PHE A 287 8.94 -3.57 -13.99
CA PHE A 287 9.92 -3.64 -15.09
C PHE A 287 10.63 -2.30 -15.34
N ASN A 288 9.92 -1.18 -15.22
CA ASN A 288 10.53 0.15 -15.31
C ASN A 288 11.55 0.40 -14.19
N TYR A 289 11.24 0.07 -12.93
CA TYR A 289 12.19 0.18 -11.82
C TYR A 289 13.42 -0.74 -11.93
N LEU A 290 13.38 -1.74 -12.82
CA LEU A 290 14.46 -2.69 -13.11
C LEU A 290 15.17 -2.37 -14.45
N ASP A 291 14.86 -1.25 -15.09
CA ASP A 291 15.36 -0.83 -16.41
C ASP A 291 15.27 -1.93 -17.49
N ALA A 292 14.24 -2.78 -17.41
CA ALA A 292 14.12 -3.97 -18.23
C ALA A 292 13.77 -3.62 -19.70
N TYR A 293 14.44 -4.26 -20.66
CA TYR A 293 14.25 -4.00 -22.10
C TYR A 293 12.81 -4.21 -22.61
N ILE A 294 12.00 -5.02 -21.90
CA ILE A 294 10.59 -5.27 -22.22
C ILE A 294 9.62 -4.18 -21.72
N THR A 295 10.10 -3.17 -20.98
CA THR A 295 9.23 -2.17 -20.32
C THR A 295 8.28 -1.49 -21.31
N ALA A 296 8.77 -1.04 -22.47
CA ALA A 296 7.95 -0.36 -23.47
C ALA A 296 6.85 -1.25 -24.10
N PRO A 297 7.15 -2.42 -24.70
CA PRO A 297 6.10 -3.29 -25.24
C PRO A 297 5.17 -3.84 -24.15
N TYR A 298 5.66 -4.07 -22.92
CA TYR A 298 4.83 -4.50 -21.81
C TYR A 298 3.86 -3.39 -21.36
N PHE A 299 4.32 -2.14 -21.28
CA PHE A 299 3.47 -0.98 -20.98
C PHE A 299 2.39 -0.77 -22.05
N ALA A 300 2.74 -0.87 -23.33
CA ALA A 300 1.76 -0.80 -24.42
C ALA A 300 0.70 -1.94 -24.35
N MET A 301 1.12 -3.16 -24.04
CA MET A 301 0.22 -4.29 -23.78
C MET A 301 -0.68 -4.04 -22.56
N PHE A 302 -0.13 -3.47 -21.48
CA PHE A 302 -0.89 -3.06 -20.30
C PHE A 302 -2.00 -2.05 -20.65
N VAL A 303 -1.75 -1.04 -21.48
CA VAL A 303 -2.79 -0.07 -21.90
C VAL A 303 -3.94 -0.79 -22.64
N GLY A 304 -3.63 -1.78 -23.47
CA GLY A 304 -4.63 -2.63 -24.12
C GLY A 304 -5.50 -3.41 -23.11
N TRP A 305 -4.88 -4.03 -22.11
CA TRP A 305 -5.59 -4.72 -21.02
C TRP A 305 -6.43 -3.78 -20.16
N TRP A 306 -5.91 -2.60 -19.81
CA TRP A 306 -6.66 -1.58 -19.06
C TRP A 306 -7.94 -1.18 -19.80
N ILE A 307 -7.83 -0.87 -21.11
CA ILE A 307 -9.00 -0.48 -21.93
C ILE A 307 -10.03 -1.62 -22.01
N TYR A 308 -9.59 -2.86 -22.26
CA TYR A 308 -10.51 -4.00 -22.33
C TYR A 308 -11.20 -4.29 -20.99
N LEU A 309 -10.42 -4.42 -19.92
CA LEU A 309 -10.92 -4.85 -18.61
C LEU A 309 -11.70 -3.74 -17.90
N ARG A 310 -11.10 -2.54 -17.77
CA ARG A 310 -11.67 -1.44 -16.98
C ARG A 310 -12.65 -0.56 -17.74
N HIS A 311 -12.74 -0.66 -19.07
CA HIS A 311 -13.73 0.10 -19.86
C HIS A 311 -14.67 -0.77 -20.69
N VAL A 312 -14.18 -1.65 -21.59
CA VAL A 312 -15.09 -2.41 -22.48
C VAL A 312 -16.01 -3.31 -21.66
N LEU A 313 -15.48 -4.05 -20.68
CA LEU A 313 -16.29 -4.89 -19.81
C LEU A 313 -17.14 -4.09 -18.80
N ASN A 314 -16.63 -2.98 -18.26
CA ASN A 314 -17.40 -2.14 -17.34
C ASN A 314 -18.58 -1.43 -18.04
N LEU A 315 -18.39 -0.96 -19.27
CA LEU A 315 -19.46 -0.41 -20.12
C LEU A 315 -20.47 -1.49 -20.51
N LYS A 316 -20.05 -2.74 -20.74
CA LYS A 316 -20.96 -3.88 -20.92
C LYS A 316 -21.84 -4.10 -19.69
N ILE A 317 -21.27 -4.05 -18.49
CA ILE A 317 -22.02 -4.18 -17.22
C ILE A 317 -22.98 -3.00 -17.05
N LEU A 318 -22.54 -1.76 -17.27
CA LEU A 318 -23.40 -0.56 -17.22
C LEU A 318 -24.57 -0.64 -18.21
N TRP A 319 -24.33 -1.12 -19.43
CA TRP A 319 -25.37 -1.34 -20.43
C TRP A 319 -26.39 -2.40 -19.98
N ALA A 320 -25.94 -3.50 -19.39
CA ALA A 320 -26.80 -4.53 -18.82
C ALA A 320 -27.60 -4.00 -17.60
N VAL A 321 -27.01 -3.13 -16.78
CA VAL A 321 -27.72 -2.44 -15.67
C VAL A 321 -28.83 -1.52 -16.21
N LEU A 322 -28.73 -0.99 -17.43
CA LEU A 322 -29.81 -0.23 -18.07
C LEU A 322 -30.87 -1.12 -18.76
N THR A 323 -30.45 -2.22 -19.39
CA THR A 323 -31.31 -3.01 -20.32
C THR A 323 -31.81 -4.34 -19.76
N GLU A 324 -30.94 -5.11 -19.09
CA GLU A 324 -31.24 -6.44 -18.55
C GLU A 324 -31.81 -6.36 -17.12
N PHE A 325 -31.37 -5.39 -16.31
CA PHE A 325 -31.73 -5.26 -14.90
C PHE A 325 -33.25 -5.24 -14.64
N ARG A 326 -34.03 -4.60 -15.51
CA ARG A 326 -35.51 -4.54 -15.39
C ARG A 326 -36.22 -5.74 -16.03
N THR A 327 -35.59 -6.42 -16.98
CA THR A 327 -36.23 -7.42 -17.86
C THR A 327 -35.92 -8.86 -17.46
N VAL A 328 -34.72 -9.15 -16.94
CA VAL A 328 -34.27 -10.49 -16.55
C VAL A 328 -34.68 -10.80 -15.11
N GLY A 329 -35.81 -11.48 -14.91
CA GLY A 329 -36.33 -11.88 -13.60
C GLY A 329 -37.12 -10.78 -12.84
N PRO A 330 -37.70 -11.09 -11.67
CA PRO A 330 -38.67 -10.21 -10.98
C PRO A 330 -38.10 -8.82 -10.64
N PHE A 331 -38.77 -7.76 -11.08
CA PHE A 331 -38.38 -6.37 -10.80
C PHE A 331 -39.35 -5.73 -9.80
N GLU A 332 -39.11 -6.00 -8.52
CA GLU A 332 -39.93 -5.55 -7.39
C GLU A 332 -39.05 -5.31 -6.15
N LEU A 333 -39.64 -4.75 -5.08
CA LEU A 333 -38.97 -4.62 -3.78
C LEU A 333 -39.76 -5.40 -2.73
N ASN A 334 -39.19 -6.50 -2.25
CA ASN A 334 -39.77 -7.33 -1.20
C ASN A 334 -38.68 -7.71 -0.17
N TRP A 335 -38.87 -7.25 1.08
CA TRP A 335 -37.90 -7.43 2.15
C TRP A 335 -37.89 -8.85 2.74
N GLU A 336 -39.02 -9.56 2.70
CA GLU A 336 -39.16 -10.93 3.20
C GLU A 336 -38.45 -11.92 2.28
N THR A 337 -38.69 -11.79 0.96
CA THR A 337 -37.99 -12.58 -0.06
C THR A 337 -36.58 -12.06 -0.36
N GLN A 338 -36.17 -10.96 0.27
CA GLN A 338 -34.90 -10.27 0.01
C GLN A 338 -34.71 -9.93 -1.48
N GLN A 339 -35.82 -9.72 -2.20
CA GLN A 339 -35.84 -9.27 -3.58
C GLN A 339 -35.62 -7.76 -3.59
N TYR A 340 -34.38 -7.36 -3.89
CA TYR A 340 -33.97 -5.96 -3.88
C TYR A 340 -33.89 -5.33 -5.28
N LYS A 341 -34.14 -6.09 -6.36
CA LYS A 341 -33.98 -5.66 -7.75
C LYS A 341 -35.12 -4.72 -8.18
N CYS A 342 -35.05 -3.48 -7.73
CA CYS A 342 -36.04 -2.43 -7.94
C CYS A 342 -35.41 -1.15 -8.52
N TRP A 343 -36.23 -0.15 -8.87
CA TRP A 343 -35.77 1.12 -9.46
C TRP A 343 -34.69 1.83 -8.61
N ILE A 344 -34.85 1.85 -7.28
CA ILE A 344 -33.87 2.45 -6.35
C ILE A 344 -32.50 1.75 -6.49
N SER A 345 -32.50 0.41 -6.48
CA SER A 345 -31.27 -0.37 -6.62
C SER A 345 -30.62 -0.22 -8.00
N GLN A 346 -31.42 -0.04 -9.05
CA GLN A 346 -30.93 0.16 -10.42
C GLN A 346 -30.17 1.49 -10.52
N TYR A 347 -30.74 2.59 -10.01
CA TYR A 347 -30.06 3.88 -9.99
C TYR A 347 -28.80 3.86 -9.11
N ILE A 348 -28.86 3.33 -7.89
CA ILE A 348 -27.69 3.26 -6.99
C ILE A 348 -26.56 2.43 -7.62
N THR A 349 -26.90 1.28 -8.20
CA THR A 349 -25.95 0.40 -8.91
C THR A 349 -25.32 1.11 -10.10
N PHE A 350 -26.15 1.73 -10.96
CA PHE A 350 -25.68 2.46 -12.13
C PHE A 350 -24.77 3.63 -11.75
N SER A 351 -25.19 4.47 -10.78
CA SER A 351 -24.40 5.62 -10.33
C SER A 351 -23.05 5.20 -9.76
N LEU A 352 -22.97 4.16 -8.91
CA LEU A 352 -21.69 3.73 -8.34
C LEU A 352 -20.75 3.14 -9.40
N LEU A 353 -21.26 2.34 -10.34
CA LEU A 353 -20.46 1.81 -11.46
C LEU A 353 -20.05 2.90 -12.45
N ALA A 354 -20.89 3.93 -12.65
CA ALA A 354 -20.57 5.08 -13.49
C ALA A 354 -19.52 6.00 -12.83
N SER A 355 -19.56 6.19 -11.51
CA SER A 355 -18.50 6.88 -10.76
C SER A 355 -17.18 6.09 -10.83
N LEU A 356 -17.23 4.77 -10.70
CA LEU A 356 -16.06 3.91 -10.90
C LEU A 356 -15.49 4.01 -12.33
N GLN A 357 -16.36 4.03 -13.34
CA GLN A 357 -15.98 4.25 -14.74
C GLN A 357 -15.34 5.63 -14.96
N ALA A 358 -15.87 6.68 -14.33
CA ALA A 358 -15.32 8.04 -14.43
C ALA A 358 -13.90 8.13 -13.84
N VAL A 359 -13.65 7.51 -12.68
CA VAL A 359 -12.30 7.45 -12.09
C VAL A 359 -11.35 6.61 -12.96
N ASN A 360 -11.81 5.46 -13.48
CA ASN A 360 -11.01 4.66 -14.42
C ASN A 360 -10.66 5.47 -15.68
N LEU A 361 -11.55 6.34 -16.18
CA LEU A 361 -11.32 7.19 -17.36
C LEU A 361 -10.32 8.33 -17.07
N PHE A 362 -10.36 8.91 -15.86
CA PHE A 362 -9.33 9.85 -15.41
C PHE A 362 -7.94 9.21 -15.41
N TRP A 363 -7.81 8.00 -14.86
CA TRP A 363 -6.54 7.27 -14.90
C TRP A 363 -6.15 6.84 -16.32
N LEU A 364 -7.10 6.47 -17.20
CA LEU A 364 -6.80 6.23 -18.62
C LEU A 364 -6.19 7.46 -19.28
N TYR A 365 -6.73 8.66 -19.03
CA TYR A 365 -6.17 9.90 -19.56
C TYR A 365 -4.69 10.08 -19.15
N LEU A 366 -4.35 9.83 -17.87
CA LEU A 366 -2.97 9.87 -17.40
C LEU A 366 -2.09 8.79 -18.06
N ILE A 367 -2.59 7.55 -18.17
CA ILE A 367 -1.88 6.43 -18.82
C ILE A 367 -1.61 6.74 -20.30
N LEU A 368 -2.59 7.27 -21.03
CA LEU A 368 -2.44 7.67 -22.43
C LEU A 368 -1.53 8.89 -22.60
N ARG A 369 -1.52 9.83 -21.64
CA ARG A 369 -0.57 10.94 -21.62
C ARG A 369 0.87 10.44 -21.44
N ILE A 370 1.11 9.50 -20.52
CA ILE A 370 2.43 8.86 -20.34
C ILE A 370 2.84 8.09 -21.60
N LEU A 371 1.93 7.32 -22.21
CA LEU A 371 2.20 6.59 -23.47
C LEU A 371 2.52 7.56 -24.63
N SER A 372 1.78 8.66 -24.72
CA SER A 372 2.02 9.74 -25.70
C SER A 372 3.40 10.37 -25.49
N ASN A 373 3.73 10.77 -24.25
CA ASN A 373 5.04 11.30 -23.91
C ASN A 373 6.17 10.32 -24.29
N TYR A 374 6.01 9.02 -23.99
CA TYR A 374 6.98 7.97 -24.31
C TYR A 374 7.19 7.77 -25.83
N ILE A 375 6.16 7.97 -26.65
CA ILE A 375 6.22 7.78 -28.11
C ILE A 375 6.76 9.04 -28.81
N PHE A 376 6.33 10.23 -28.42
CA PHE A 376 6.67 11.48 -29.09
C PHE A 376 7.90 12.20 -28.51
N THR A 377 8.27 11.89 -27.26
CA THR A 377 9.46 12.46 -26.61
C THR A 377 10.45 11.33 -26.34
N ASN A 378 11.68 11.48 -26.83
CA ASN A 378 12.75 10.49 -26.61
C ASN A 378 13.35 10.58 -25.19
N VAL A 379 12.49 10.78 -24.18
CA VAL A 379 12.81 11.11 -22.79
C VAL A 379 11.81 10.39 -21.88
N THR A 380 12.30 9.44 -21.09
CA THR A 380 11.51 8.59 -20.21
C THR A 380 11.15 9.31 -18.90
N ARG A 381 10.15 10.20 -18.92
CA ARG A 381 9.64 10.90 -17.73
C ARG A 381 8.15 10.63 -17.50
N ASP A 382 7.83 9.98 -16.39
CA ASP A 382 6.47 9.79 -15.86
C ASP A 382 6.21 10.88 -14.82
N GLU A 383 5.20 11.75 -15.05
CA GLU A 383 4.83 12.85 -14.15
C GLU A 383 4.34 12.37 -12.76
N ARG A 384 4.03 11.07 -12.62
CA ARG A 384 3.74 10.41 -11.35
C ARG A 384 5.01 9.89 -10.64
N SER A 385 6.14 9.76 -11.36
CA SER A 385 7.47 9.46 -10.80
C SER A 385 8.34 10.69 -10.59
N GLU A 386 7.95 11.87 -11.09
CA GLU A 386 8.61 13.14 -10.74
C GLU A 386 8.62 13.38 -9.21
N ASP A 387 7.56 12.98 -8.49
CA ASP A 387 7.50 12.98 -7.01
C ASP A 387 8.60 12.11 -6.34
N GLU A 388 9.17 11.17 -7.10
CA GLU A 388 10.21 10.21 -6.68
C GLU A 388 11.61 10.71 -7.10
N GLU A 389 11.75 11.37 -8.26
CA GLU A 389 13.01 12.00 -8.72
C GLU A 389 13.31 13.32 -8.00
N GLU A 390 12.33 14.20 -7.80
CA GLU A 390 12.49 15.42 -6.98
C GLU A 390 12.87 15.08 -5.53
N GLU A 391 12.42 13.93 -5.01
CA GLU A 391 12.81 13.44 -3.69
C GLU A 391 14.24 12.89 -3.65
N GLU A 392 14.78 12.35 -4.75
CA GLU A 392 16.21 12.01 -4.85
C GLU A 392 17.10 13.26 -4.97
N GLU A 393 16.68 14.32 -5.67
CA GLU A 393 17.36 15.62 -5.60
C GLU A 393 17.31 16.19 -4.18
N LEU A 394 16.17 16.15 -3.49
CA LEU A 394 16.05 16.67 -2.12
C LEU A 394 16.82 15.82 -1.08
N GLU A 395 16.78 14.48 -1.14
CA GLU A 395 17.62 13.62 -0.27
C GLU A 395 19.11 13.86 -0.54
N SER A 396 19.55 13.94 -1.81
CA SER A 396 20.96 14.14 -2.16
C SER A 396 21.47 15.56 -1.84
N LEU A 397 20.66 16.60 -2.04
CA LEU A 397 20.96 17.97 -1.60
C LEU A 397 21.04 18.06 -0.09
N ASN A 398 20.17 17.37 0.66
CA ASN A 398 20.22 17.36 2.12
C ASN A 398 21.40 16.55 2.66
N ALA A 399 21.76 15.41 2.05
CA ALA A 399 22.98 14.69 2.36
C ALA A 399 24.25 15.52 2.07
N THR A 400 24.28 16.20 0.92
CA THR A 400 25.38 17.10 0.53
C THR A 400 25.50 18.28 1.49
N LYS A 401 24.36 18.85 1.95
CA LYS A 401 24.34 19.88 3.00
C LYS A 401 24.84 19.35 4.34
N ALA A 402 24.47 18.14 4.75
CA ALA A 402 24.95 17.53 6.00
C ALA A 402 26.48 17.28 6.00
N ILE A 403 27.02 16.88 4.85
CA ILE A 403 28.48 16.77 4.63
C ILE A 403 29.12 18.16 4.68
N ALA A 404 28.54 19.16 3.99
CA ALA A 404 29.06 20.52 3.95
C ALA A 404 28.95 21.30 5.29
N THR A 405 28.05 20.91 6.19
CA THR A 405 27.94 21.47 7.55
C THR A 405 28.73 20.70 8.60
N GLY A 406 29.49 19.66 8.21
CA GLY A 406 30.38 18.92 9.10
C GLY A 406 29.66 18.06 10.16
N ALA A 407 28.40 17.71 9.92
CA ALA A 407 27.53 17.07 10.91
C ALA A 407 27.72 15.54 11.06
N ASP A 408 28.66 14.92 10.34
CA ASP A 408 29.02 13.50 10.53
C ASP A 408 30.53 13.32 10.71
N GLN A 409 30.94 13.18 11.98
CA GLN A 409 32.22 12.57 12.37
C GLN A 409 32.00 11.42 13.35
N THR A 410 31.24 10.39 12.95
CA THR A 410 31.28 9.08 13.64
C THR A 410 31.51 7.87 12.72
N GLY A 411 32.05 8.08 11.52
CA GLY A 411 32.67 7.03 10.70
C GLY A 411 34.04 6.61 11.25
N LYS A 412 34.29 5.29 11.38
CA LYS A 412 35.56 4.77 11.91
C LYS A 412 36.67 4.75 10.85
N GLU A 413 37.77 5.47 11.10
CA GLU A 413 39.08 5.10 10.58
C GLU A 413 39.83 4.22 11.59
N ASN A 414 40.47 3.15 11.12
CA ASN A 414 41.19 2.21 11.97
C ASN A 414 42.66 2.62 12.16
N HIS A 415 42.91 3.58 13.06
CA HIS A 415 44.25 3.82 13.59
C HIS A 415 44.37 3.32 15.04
N ALA A 416 45.43 2.55 15.31
CA ALA A 416 45.74 2.05 16.64
C ALA A 416 46.20 3.20 17.55
N PRO A 417 45.87 3.19 18.85
CA PRO A 417 46.16 4.29 19.75
C PRO A 417 47.67 4.39 20.04
N GLN A 418 48.31 5.46 19.58
CA GLN A 418 49.64 5.85 20.06
C GLN A 418 49.54 6.48 21.46
N VAL A 419 50.43 6.08 22.36
CA VAL A 419 50.57 6.67 23.69
C VAL A 419 51.53 7.86 23.59
N LEU A 420 51.02 9.06 23.87
CA LEU A 420 51.82 10.28 23.96
C LEU A 420 52.26 10.50 25.41
N LEU A 421 53.45 11.06 25.60
CA LEU A 421 53.96 11.42 26.93
C LEU A 421 54.58 12.82 26.86
N ASN A 422 54.06 13.75 27.68
CA ASN A 422 54.40 15.17 27.69
C ASN A 422 54.27 15.93 26.35
N GLY A 423 53.46 15.41 25.40
CA GLY A 423 53.05 16.14 24.19
C GLY A 423 53.75 15.73 22.90
N GLU A 424 54.79 14.90 22.95
CA GLU A 424 55.46 14.35 21.75
C GLU A 424 55.22 12.83 21.62
N PRO A 425 55.24 12.28 20.38
CA PRO A 425 55.11 10.85 20.13
C PRO A 425 56.40 10.11 20.47
N VAL A 426 56.29 9.06 21.29
CA VAL A 426 57.44 8.22 21.66
C VAL A 426 57.92 7.42 20.44
N ALA A 427 59.11 7.74 19.94
CA ALA A 427 59.72 7.03 18.82
C ALA A 427 60.18 5.62 19.23
N GLU A 428 59.57 4.60 18.65
CA GLU A 428 59.84 3.19 18.96
C GLU A 428 61.24 2.77 18.47
N GLN A 429 62.09 2.26 19.38
CA GLN A 429 63.46 1.86 19.04
C GLN A 429 63.48 0.58 18.19
N ARG A 430 64.09 0.66 17.00
CA ARG A 430 64.26 -0.49 16.11
C ARG A 430 65.22 -1.54 16.69
N GLY A 431 64.67 -2.69 17.08
CA GLY A 431 65.44 -3.93 17.28
C GLY A 431 66.14 -4.42 16.00
N PRO A 432 67.15 -5.30 16.12
CA PRO A 432 68.13 -5.52 15.06
C PRO A 432 67.66 -6.43 13.91
N ARG A 433 68.26 -6.21 12.74
CA ARG A 433 68.18 -7.09 11.56
C ARG A 433 68.69 -8.50 11.86
N THR A 434 67.93 -9.53 11.48
CA THR A 434 68.47 -10.86 11.17
C THR A 434 68.47 -11.09 9.65
N ARG A 435 69.24 -12.09 9.19
CA ARG A 435 69.85 -12.10 7.85
C ARG A 435 69.61 -13.43 7.13
N SER A 436 69.02 -13.35 5.94
CA SER A 436 69.10 -14.29 4.80
C SER A 436 69.15 -15.81 5.05
N ARG A 437 68.28 -16.55 4.35
CA ARG A 437 68.79 -17.66 3.52
C ARG A 437 67.97 -17.85 2.24
N LYS A 438 68.64 -18.28 1.18
CA LYS A 438 68.02 -18.83 -0.03
C LYS A 438 67.62 -20.29 0.21
N ALA A 439 66.51 -20.70 -0.38
CA ALA A 439 66.40 -21.91 -1.19
C ALA A 439 65.55 -21.54 -2.41
#